data_AF-A0A2G8IV40-F1
#
_entry.id   AF-A0A2G8IV40-F1
#
_cell.length_a   1.000
_cell.length_b   1.000
_cell.length_c   1.000
_cell.angle_alpha   90.00
_cell.angle_beta   90.00
_cell.angle_gamma   90.00
#
_symmetry.space_group_name_H-M   'P 1'
#
loop_
_entity.id
_entity.type
_entity.pdbx_description
1 polymer ?
#
loop_
_entity_poly.entity_id
_entity_poly.type
_entity_poly.pdbx_seq_one_letter_code
_entity_poly.pdbx_strand_id
1 'polypeptide(L)'
;MTDIQIGQVVKGFYKTGVYVGEVTAVKPSTYLVQVKAVLTHPTQGDLHHPKEADVPFFQERRALAHREQTNIPHHMVKPYDGDIPDYQSSLKEAVDKLKKVLSADDSKWAEKSRACLSSLEKDYFPEDAR
;
A
#
# COMPACT_ATOMS: atom_id res chain seq x y z
N MET A 1 24.28 -7.93 -8.10
CA MET A 1 23.15 -7.23 -7.46
C MET A 1 23.19 -5.81 -7.97
N THR A 2 22.10 -5.27 -8.50
CA THR A 2 22.06 -3.86 -8.91
C THR A 2 21.99 -3.03 -7.64
N ASP A 3 23.03 -2.26 -7.34
CA ASP A 3 23.03 -1.35 -6.20
C ASP A 3 22.03 -0.22 -6.47
N ILE A 4 20.94 -0.21 -5.73
CA ILE A 4 19.93 0.85 -5.83
C ILE A 4 20.51 2.15 -5.26
N GLN A 5 20.42 3.23 -6.03
CA GLN A 5 21.00 4.54 -5.69
C GLN A 5 19.93 5.60 -5.35
N ILE A 6 20.35 6.69 -4.70
CA ILE A 6 19.50 7.86 -4.48
C ILE A 6 19.03 8.42 -5.83
N GLY A 7 17.76 8.81 -5.92
CA GLY A 7 17.10 9.27 -7.13
C GLY A 7 16.52 8.14 -8.00
N GLN A 8 16.85 6.88 -7.71
CA GLN A 8 16.31 5.76 -8.47
C GLN A 8 14.85 5.49 -8.13
N VAL A 9 14.05 5.24 -9.16
CA VAL A 9 12.66 4.81 -9.03
C VAL A 9 12.62 3.31 -8.73
N VAL A 10 11.86 2.96 -7.70
CA VAL A 10 11.79 1.61 -7.15
C VAL A 10 10.37 1.22 -6.83
N LYS A 11 10.15 -0.09 -6.79
CA LYS A 11 8.98 -0.73 -6.22
C LYS A 11 9.30 -1.21 -4.82
N GLY A 12 8.61 -0.67 -3.82
CA GLY A 12 8.75 -1.01 -2.41
C GLY A 12 7.58 -1.82 -1.87
N PHE A 13 7.86 -2.88 -1.12
CA PHE A 13 6.86 -3.69 -0.43
C PHE A 13 6.83 -3.30 1.04
N TYR A 14 5.70 -2.79 1.53
CA TYR A 14 5.59 -2.30 2.91
C TYR A 14 4.22 -2.64 3.50
N LYS A 15 4.24 -3.43 4.60
CA LYS A 15 3.05 -3.87 5.35
C LYS A 15 1.92 -4.35 4.42
N THR A 16 2.23 -5.27 3.50
CA THR A 16 1.35 -5.83 2.45
C THR A 16 0.97 -4.89 1.30
N GLY A 17 1.20 -3.59 1.44
CA GLY A 17 1.08 -2.65 0.32
C GLY A 17 2.30 -2.71 -0.60
N VAL A 18 2.09 -2.29 -1.85
CA VAL A 18 3.14 -2.17 -2.87
C VAL A 18 3.09 -0.77 -3.46
N TYR A 19 4.23 -0.10 -3.48
CA TYR A 19 4.34 1.31 -3.82
C TYR A 19 5.41 1.52 -4.88
N VAL A 20 5.19 2.47 -5.79
CA VAL A 20 6.27 3.07 -6.58
C VAL A 20 6.76 4.29 -5.82
N GLY A 21 8.07 4.42 -5.70
CA GLY A 21 8.70 5.53 -5.01
C GLY A 21 10.09 5.83 -5.51
N GLU A 22 10.65 6.91 -5.02
CA GLU A 22 12.01 7.36 -5.33
C GLU A 22 12.88 7.19 -4.07
N VAL A 23 14.08 6.64 -4.23
CA VAL A 23 15.01 6.50 -3.10
C VAL A 23 15.60 7.86 -2.75
N THR A 24 15.38 8.31 -1.51
CA THR A 24 15.91 9.59 -1.00
C THR A 24 17.11 9.41 -0.07
N ALA A 25 17.32 8.20 0.47
CA ALA A 25 18.52 7.86 1.25
C ALA A 25 18.81 6.35 1.21
N VAL A 26 20.09 5.99 1.26
CA VAL A 26 20.55 4.61 1.48
C VAL A 26 21.06 4.50 2.92
N LYS A 27 20.51 3.56 3.69
CA LYS A 27 20.90 3.30 5.09
C LYS A 27 21.48 1.87 5.21
N PRO A 28 22.08 1.49 6.34
CA PRO A 28 22.74 0.19 6.46
C PRO A 28 21.85 -1.03 6.13
N SER A 29 20.56 -0.97 6.44
CA SER A 29 19.61 -2.09 6.26
C SER A 29 18.34 -1.73 5.50
N THR A 30 18.15 -0.46 5.13
CA THR A 30 16.92 0.05 4.53
C THR A 30 17.20 1.14 3.51
N TYR A 31 16.31 1.27 2.55
CA TYR A 31 16.20 2.46 1.72
C TYR A 31 15.13 3.38 2.31
N LEU A 32 15.40 4.68 2.38
CA LEU A 32 14.35 5.66 2.59
C LEU A 32 13.70 5.93 1.23
N VAL A 33 12.42 5.63 1.11
CA VAL A 33 11.67 5.73 -0.14
C VAL A 33 10.58 6.77 0.02
N GLN A 34 10.56 7.76 -0.86
CA GLN A 34 9.46 8.72 -0.99
C GLN A 34 8.40 8.16 -1.92
N VAL A 35 7.18 7.94 -1.41
CA VAL A 35 6.07 7.36 -2.18
C VAL A 35 5.61 8.31 -3.29
N LYS A 36 5.48 7.79 -4.51
CA LYS A 36 4.93 8.48 -5.68
C LYS A 36 3.59 7.89 -6.12
N ALA A 37 3.40 6.58 -6.01
CA ALA A 37 2.18 5.90 -6.42
C ALA A 37 1.91 4.61 -5.65
N VAL A 38 0.67 4.11 -5.71
CA VAL A 38 0.21 2.89 -5.04
C VAL A 38 -0.12 1.82 -6.08
N LEU A 39 0.62 0.71 -6.11
CA LEU A 39 0.32 -0.42 -6.99
C LEU A 39 -0.60 -1.45 -6.33
N THR A 40 -0.53 -1.58 -5.01
CA THR A 40 -1.36 -2.50 -4.22
C THR A 40 -1.68 -1.87 -2.88
N HIS A 41 -2.97 -1.78 -2.56
CA HIS A 41 -3.43 -1.27 -1.27
C HIS A 41 -3.12 -2.30 -0.17
N PRO A 42 -2.68 -1.88 1.03
CA PRO A 42 -2.45 -2.81 2.13
C PRO A 42 -3.74 -3.58 2.51
N THR A 43 -3.57 -4.84 2.88
CA THR A 43 -4.65 -5.67 3.40
C THR A 43 -5.09 -5.20 4.78
N GLN A 44 -6.39 -5.28 5.05
CA GLN A 44 -6.99 -4.90 6.33
C GLN A 44 -6.93 -6.06 7.33
N GLY A 45 -7.12 -5.77 8.62
CA GLY A 45 -7.12 -6.78 9.69
C GLY A 45 -5.78 -6.83 10.42
N ASP A 46 -5.27 -8.00 10.79
CA ASP A 46 -3.98 -8.15 11.50
C ASP A 46 -2.90 -8.70 10.54
N LEU A 47 -1.68 -8.15 10.59
CA LEU A 47 -0.55 -8.62 9.78
C LEU A 47 0.00 -9.97 10.28
N HIS A 48 -0.16 -10.25 11.57
CA HIS A 48 0.32 -11.48 12.19
C HIS A 48 -0.72 -12.61 12.05
N HIS A 49 -1.98 -12.25 11.83
CA HIS A 49 -3.11 -13.16 11.66
C HIS A 49 -3.81 -12.90 10.31
N PRO A 50 -3.16 -13.26 9.18
CA PRO A 50 -3.64 -12.92 7.86
C PRO A 50 -4.99 -13.60 7.59
N LYS A 51 -5.95 -12.83 7.07
CA LYS A 51 -7.31 -13.28 6.74
C LYS A 51 -8.14 -13.79 7.93
N GLU A 52 -7.78 -13.42 9.16
CA GLU A 52 -8.54 -13.76 10.36
C GLU A 52 -9.40 -12.56 10.82
N ALA A 53 -10.67 -12.81 11.12
CA ALA A 53 -11.61 -11.77 11.57
C ALA A 53 -11.65 -11.63 13.09
N ASP A 54 -11.41 -12.73 13.80
CA ASP A 54 -11.57 -12.87 15.25
C ASP A 54 -10.22 -12.66 15.95
N VAL A 55 -9.63 -11.49 15.69
CA VAL A 55 -8.38 -11.02 16.29
C VAL A 55 -8.65 -9.99 17.39
N PRO A 56 -7.74 -9.82 18.36
CA PRO A 56 -7.90 -8.82 19.42
C PRO A 56 -8.12 -7.40 18.90
N PHE A 57 -7.54 -7.05 17.76
CA PHE A 57 -7.73 -5.76 17.09
C PHE A 57 -7.70 -5.89 15.57
N PHE A 58 -8.83 -5.65 14.92
CA PHE A 58 -8.93 -5.62 13.47
C PHE A 58 -8.54 -4.23 12.97
N GLN A 59 -7.28 -4.05 12.56
CA GLN A 59 -6.76 -2.75 12.19
C GLN A 59 -7.20 -2.31 10.78
N GLU A 60 -7.79 -1.12 10.69
CA GLU A 60 -7.89 -0.37 9.43
C GLU A 60 -6.49 0.14 9.03
N ARG A 61 -6.06 -0.17 7.81
CA ARG A 61 -4.73 0.16 7.29
C ARG A 61 -4.82 1.05 6.07
N ARG A 62 -4.24 2.24 6.21
CA ARG A 62 -4.09 3.19 5.13
C ARG A 62 -2.91 2.82 4.23
N ALA A 63 -3.06 3.04 2.92
CA ALA A 63 -1.92 3.24 2.04
C ALA A 63 -1.03 4.39 2.53
N LEU A 64 0.28 4.26 2.31
CA LEU A 64 1.23 5.36 2.54
C LEU A 64 0.84 6.57 1.68
N ALA A 65 0.90 7.76 2.26
CA ALA A 65 0.48 9.00 1.62
C ALA A 65 1.44 9.44 0.50
N HIS A 66 0.95 10.27 -0.41
CA HIS A 66 1.79 10.88 -1.45
C HIS A 66 2.94 11.66 -0.80
N ARG A 67 4.18 11.37 -1.23
CA ARG A 67 5.43 11.94 -0.71
C ARG A 67 5.77 11.55 0.74
N GLU A 68 5.00 10.66 1.37
CA GLU A 68 5.41 10.03 2.63
C GLU A 68 6.75 9.33 2.43
N GLN A 69 7.65 9.48 3.40
CA GLN A 69 8.95 8.81 3.38
C GLN A 69 8.96 7.68 4.39
N THR A 70 9.25 6.47 3.92
CA THR A 70 9.29 5.28 4.76
C THR A 70 10.59 4.50 4.57
N ASN A 71 11.06 3.86 5.64
CA ASN A 71 12.21 2.97 5.56
C ASN A 71 11.74 1.58 5.13
N ILE A 72 12.22 1.11 3.98
CA ILE A 72 11.89 -0.22 3.46
C ILE A 72 13.16 -1.08 3.48
N PRO A 73 13.12 -2.29 4.08
CA PRO A 73 14.27 -3.20 4.06
C PRO A 73 14.78 -3.45 2.65
N HIS A 74 16.10 -3.55 2.46
CA HIS A 74 16.70 -3.69 1.12
C HIS A 74 16.09 -4.82 0.29
N HIS A 75 15.83 -5.99 0.91
CA HIS A 75 15.23 -7.15 0.24
C HIS A 75 13.77 -6.94 -0.20
N MET A 76 13.11 -5.90 0.31
CA MET A 76 11.74 -5.49 -0.02
C MET A 76 11.69 -4.32 -1.00
N VAL A 77 12.82 -3.94 -1.60
CA VAL A 77 12.90 -2.91 -2.64
C VAL A 77 13.44 -3.54 -3.92
N LYS A 78 12.78 -3.26 -5.04
CA LYS A 78 13.18 -3.74 -6.37
C LYS A 78 13.24 -2.57 -7.35
N PRO A 79 14.15 -2.57 -8.33
CA PRO A 79 14.10 -1.60 -9.44
C PRO A 79 12.72 -1.60 -10.10
N TYR A 80 12.30 -0.43 -10.57
CA TYR A 80 11.04 -0.25 -11.28
C TYR A 80 11.27 0.58 -12.54
N ASP A 81 11.09 -0.08 -13.69
CA ASP A 81 11.33 0.50 -15.02
C ASP A 81 10.03 0.87 -15.75
N GLY A 82 8.89 0.78 -15.06
CA GLY A 82 7.59 1.17 -15.61
C GLY A 82 7.32 2.66 -15.44
N ASP A 83 6.24 3.13 -16.06
CA ASP A 83 5.75 4.48 -15.84
C ASP A 83 5.28 4.67 -14.38
N ILE A 84 5.49 5.88 -13.86
CA ILE A 84 4.99 6.26 -12.53
C ILE A 84 3.58 6.83 -12.73
N PRO A 85 2.52 6.10 -12.33
CA PRO A 85 1.18 6.62 -12.45
C PRO A 85 0.94 7.76 -11.45
N ASP A 86 -0.10 8.57 -11.71
CA ASP A 86 -0.55 9.56 -10.73
C ASP A 86 -0.95 8.89 -9.40
N TYR A 87 -0.64 9.55 -8.28
CA TYR A 87 -0.87 8.99 -6.96
C TYR A 87 -2.36 8.71 -6.70
N GLN A 88 -3.24 9.68 -6.99
CA GLN A 88 -4.67 9.54 -6.70
C GLN A 88 -5.31 8.46 -7.57
N SER A 89 -4.99 8.48 -8.86
CA SER A 89 -5.47 7.51 -9.84
C SER A 89 -5.02 6.08 -9.48
N SER A 90 -3.74 5.91 -9.15
CA SER A 90 -3.20 4.61 -8.74
C SER A 90 -3.75 4.11 -7.40
N LEU A 91 -3.97 5.00 -6.44
CA LEU A 91 -4.63 4.66 -5.17
C LEU A 91 -6.07 4.18 -5.41
N LYS A 92 -6.84 4.86 -6.25
CA LYS A 92 -8.22 4.47 -6.60
C LYS A 92 -8.25 3.08 -7.24
N GLU A 93 -7.40 2.84 -8.24
CA GLU A 93 -7.27 1.52 -8.86
C GLU A 93 -6.87 0.42 -7.86
N ALA A 94 -5.94 0.72 -6.94
CA ALA A 94 -5.48 -0.24 -5.95
C ALA A 94 -6.59 -0.60 -4.94
N VAL A 95 -7.41 0.38 -4.55
CA VAL A 95 -8.60 0.17 -3.72
C VAL A 95 -9.64 -0.67 -4.47
N ASP A 96 -9.95 -0.32 -5.72
CA ASP A 96 -10.93 -1.05 -6.54
C ASP A 96 -10.53 -2.51 -6.76
N LYS A 97 -9.25 -2.78 -7.02
CA LYS A 97 -8.71 -4.15 -7.13
C LYS A 97 -8.92 -4.93 -5.83
N LEU A 98 -8.63 -4.32 -4.67
CA LEU A 98 -8.84 -4.98 -3.38
C LEU A 98 -10.33 -5.22 -3.11
N LYS A 99 -11.21 -4.25 -3.40
CA LYS A 99 -12.67 -4.40 -3.28
C LYS A 99 -13.19 -5.56 -4.12
N LYS A 100 -12.72 -5.71 -5.36
CA LYS A 100 -13.10 -6.82 -6.25
C LYS A 100 -12.67 -8.19 -5.70
N VAL A 101 -11.48 -8.27 -5.11
CA VAL A 101 -11.04 -9.50 -4.43
C VAL A 101 -11.94 -9.81 -3.23
N LEU A 102 -12.24 -8.80 -2.42
CA LEU A 102 -13.08 -8.96 -1.23
C LEU A 102 -14.54 -9.25 -1.56
N SER A 103 -15.08 -8.79 -2.69
CA SER A 103 -16.48 -9.06 -3.07
C SER A 103 -16.71 -10.51 -3.49
N ALA A 104 -15.65 -11.25 -3.81
CA ALA A 104 -15.69 -12.67 -4.13
C ALA A 104 -15.44 -13.58 -2.90
N ASP A 105 -15.32 -12.99 -1.70
CA ASP A 105 -14.99 -13.68 -0.46
C ASP A 105 -16.09 -13.42 0.59
N ASP A 106 -16.81 -14.48 0.97
CA ASP A 106 -17.92 -14.44 1.93
C ASP A 106 -17.46 -14.59 3.39
N SER A 107 -16.15 -14.59 3.65
CA SER A 107 -15.62 -14.68 5.02
C SER A 107 -15.91 -13.41 5.83
N LYS A 108 -15.96 -13.58 7.16
CA LYS A 108 -16.04 -12.46 8.12
C LYS A 108 -14.87 -11.49 7.98
N TRP A 109 -13.68 -11.97 7.60
CA TRP A 109 -12.51 -11.12 7.39
C TRP A 109 -12.74 -10.19 6.19
N ALA A 110 -13.30 -10.73 5.10
CA ALA A 110 -13.61 -9.94 3.93
C ALA A 110 -14.71 -8.91 4.22
N GLU A 111 -15.73 -9.27 5.00
CA GLU A 111 -16.76 -8.34 5.47
C GLU A 111 -16.18 -7.16 6.24
N LYS A 112 -15.36 -7.42 7.27
CA LYS A 112 -14.69 -6.35 8.04
C LYS A 112 -13.75 -5.52 7.17
N SER A 113 -13.04 -6.17 6.25
CA SER A 113 -12.15 -5.47 5.30
C SER A 113 -12.91 -4.53 4.37
N ARG A 114 -14.07 -4.93 3.87
CA ARG A 114 -14.94 -4.07 3.05
C ARG A 114 -15.41 -2.84 3.85
N ALA A 115 -15.80 -3.02 5.10
CA ALA A 115 -16.19 -1.91 5.98
C ALA A 115 -15.06 -0.90 6.20
N CYS A 116 -13.84 -1.38 6.46
CA CYS A 116 -12.64 -0.54 6.53
C CYS A 116 -12.40 0.23 5.22
N LEU A 117 -12.48 -0.44 4.06
CA LEU A 117 -12.28 0.25 2.78
C LEU A 117 -13.35 1.32 2.52
N SER A 118 -14.62 1.05 2.84
CA SER A 118 -15.68 2.06 2.70
C SER A 118 -15.49 3.27 3.61
N SER A 119 -14.84 3.10 4.77
CA SER A 119 -14.43 4.21 5.64
C SER A 119 -13.28 5.00 4.98
N LEU A 120 -12.22 4.29 4.58
CA LEU A 120 -11.04 4.88 3.95
C LEU A 120 -11.33 5.63 2.65
N GLU A 121 -12.25 5.14 1.82
CA GLU A 121 -12.64 5.79 0.57
C GLU A 121 -13.18 7.20 0.79
N LYS A 122 -13.90 7.45 1.90
CA LYS A 122 -14.40 8.79 2.24
C LYS A 122 -13.27 9.77 2.53
N ASP A 123 -12.19 9.29 3.13
CA ASP A 123 -11.02 10.10 3.42
C ASP A 123 -10.11 10.27 2.20
N TYR A 124 -9.99 9.24 1.37
CA TYR A 124 -9.14 9.26 0.18
C TYR A 124 -9.74 10.08 -0.96
N PHE A 125 -11.05 9.99 -1.13
CA PHE A 125 -11.77 10.56 -2.26
C PHE A 125 -12.96 11.39 -1.77
N PRO A 126 -12.71 12.47 -0.97
CA PRO A 126 -13.79 13.27 -0.40
C PRO A 126 -14.65 13.97 -1.47
N GLU A 127 -14.11 14.17 -2.68
CA GLU A 127 -14.84 14.73 -3.82
C GLU A 127 -15.83 13.74 -4.45
N ASP A 128 -15.64 12.42 -4.29
CA ASP A 128 -16.57 11.39 -4.80
C ASP A 128 -17.83 11.26 -3.93
N ALA A 129 -17.84 11.88 -2.74
CA ALA A 129 -18.95 11.89 -1.79
C ALA A 129 -19.89 13.11 -1.93
N ARG A 130 -19.62 14.00 -2.89
CA ARG A 130 -20.42 15.20 -3.17
C ARG A 130 -21.50 14.98 -4.23
#